data_AF-D3T9H3-F1
#
_entry.id   AF-D3T9H3-F1
#
_cell.length_a   1.000
_cell.length_b   1.000
_cell.length_c   1.000
_cell.angle_alpha   90.00
_cell.angle_beta   90.00
_cell.angle_gamma   90.00
#
_symmetry.space_group_name_H-M   'P 1'
#
loop_
_entity.id
_entity.type
_entity.pdbx_description
1 polymer ?
#
loop_
_entity_poly.entity_id
_entity_poly.type
_entity_poly.pdbx_seq_one_letter_code
_entity_poly.pdbx_strand_id
1 'polypeptide(L)'
;MEIGHCFNCNVPLRGHRCDICGKKGGTLKFHDLGDIRPASNYEREILTKIIPYKEVRNYLSKRLILLSKQPGLDYRKDVFVDGFKIGIMEYIKDGIWRWKFTPTGKGASLFHILGRVEDFKIESKGHLKGKRIKKDIQGDWAIFSSGNCIGVAVKTEKGTKIKDIYCGKIKTARKSSMKDTISANLGYLKKVENEAIERIKRAKADYVAFSGGKDSETALYLAYKAGVKRAIYANTGLEFPETERFAYNFADYLGIELIEIRPKVDFWEMVEKLGVPTKDRRWCTKYLKLEGLKKFKGTIVDGSRKYESLGRMLRPQESKLGNLKVIYPILDWLALDVWLFLEWKKLPHNPLYDMGYERIGCFMCPSMLNSEFHNLKRTHPELFEKWYGFLREKGYSHSEIMDGTWRWNTLPRKMKEISKS
;
A
#
# COMPACT_ATOMS: atom_id res chain seq x y z
N MET A 1 -10.42 10.24 10.18
CA MET A 1 -10.86 9.21 9.21
C MET A 1 -11.15 7.96 10.02
N GLU A 2 -12.42 7.60 10.18
CA GLU A 2 -12.78 6.40 10.94
C GLU A 2 -13.25 5.32 9.98
N ILE A 3 -12.52 4.21 9.92
CA ILE A 3 -13.07 2.96 9.38
C ILE A 3 -13.71 2.26 10.58
N GLY A 4 -14.98 1.90 10.44
CA GLY A 4 -15.68 1.11 11.42
C GLY A 4 -15.29 -0.36 11.34
N HIS A 5 -15.67 -1.14 12.33
CA HIS A 5 -15.68 -2.60 12.28
C HIS A 5 -16.99 -3.11 12.82
N CYS A 6 -17.66 -3.96 12.05
CA CYS A 6 -18.79 -4.71 12.54
C CYS A 6 -18.26 -5.91 13.33
N PHE A 7 -18.24 -5.85 14.66
CA PHE A 7 -17.79 -6.98 15.48
C PHE A 7 -18.72 -8.21 15.39
N ASN A 8 -19.96 -8.03 14.93
CA ASN A 8 -20.91 -9.13 14.75
C ASN A 8 -20.63 -9.94 13.47
N CYS A 9 -20.43 -9.25 12.34
CA CYS A 9 -20.10 -9.88 11.06
C CYS A 9 -18.58 -10.02 10.85
N ASN A 10 -17.79 -9.45 11.74
CA ASN A 10 -16.33 -9.39 11.72
C ASN A 10 -15.75 -8.79 10.42
N VAL A 11 -16.29 -7.67 9.95
CA VAL A 11 -15.87 -7.02 8.70
C VAL A 11 -15.60 -5.53 8.92
N PRO A 12 -14.64 -4.93 8.19
CA PRO A 12 -14.49 -3.48 8.21
C PRO A 12 -15.72 -2.81 7.59
N LEU A 13 -16.05 -1.63 8.09
CA LEU A 13 -17.17 -0.83 7.65
C LEU A 13 -16.72 0.56 7.21
N ARG A 14 -17.31 1.01 6.12
CA ARG A 14 -17.17 2.34 5.54
C ARG A 14 -18.45 3.16 5.71
N GLY A 15 -19.60 2.50 5.74
CA GLY A 15 -20.85 3.08 6.23
C GLY A 15 -20.97 3.10 7.75
N HIS A 16 -21.97 3.81 8.28
CA HIS A 16 -22.25 3.88 9.73
C HIS A 16 -22.81 2.59 10.32
N ARG A 17 -23.49 1.77 9.49
CA ARG A 17 -24.10 0.50 9.88
C ARG A 17 -23.67 -0.60 8.91
N CYS A 18 -23.67 -1.83 9.41
CA CYS A 18 -23.45 -3.02 8.60
C CYS A 18 -24.72 -3.38 7.83
N ASP A 19 -24.64 -3.47 6.51
CA ASP A 19 -25.81 -3.82 5.68
C ASP A 19 -26.26 -5.28 5.85
N ILE A 20 -25.43 -6.15 6.45
CA ILE A 20 -25.79 -7.54 6.76
C ILE A 20 -26.62 -7.65 8.04
N CYS A 21 -26.22 -6.99 9.13
CA CYS A 21 -26.82 -7.19 10.45
C CYS A 21 -27.45 -5.94 11.07
N GLY A 22 -27.41 -4.79 10.40
CA GLY A 22 -27.98 -3.52 10.85
C GLY A 22 -27.25 -2.84 12.02
N LYS A 23 -26.28 -3.52 12.67
CA LYS A 23 -25.53 -2.99 13.82
C LYS A 23 -24.58 -1.88 13.40
N LYS A 24 -24.41 -0.88 14.28
CA LYS A 24 -23.39 0.17 14.13
C LYS A 24 -21.99 -0.42 14.23
N GLY A 25 -21.06 0.10 13.42
CA GLY A 25 -19.65 -0.25 13.54
C GLY A 25 -19.02 0.39 14.78
N GLY A 26 -18.09 -0.32 15.42
CA GLY A 26 -17.18 0.31 16.37
C GLY A 26 -15.99 0.92 15.63
N THR A 27 -15.36 1.96 16.19
CA THR A 27 -14.23 2.63 15.54
C THR A 27 -12.96 1.81 15.62
N LEU A 28 -12.32 1.57 14.47
CA LEU A 28 -10.94 1.11 14.41
C LEU A 28 -10.01 2.33 14.40
N LYS A 29 -9.04 2.33 15.32
CA LYS A 29 -8.01 3.37 15.38
C LYS A 29 -6.85 3.00 14.45
N PHE A 30 -6.52 3.90 13.56
CA PHE A 30 -5.36 3.79 12.66
C PHE A 30 -4.40 4.94 12.90
N HIS A 31 -3.22 4.83 12.31
CA HIS A 31 -2.33 5.97 12.15
C HIS A 31 -3.00 7.01 11.25
N ASP A 32 -2.87 8.31 11.54
CA ASP A 32 -3.57 9.39 10.80
C ASP A 32 -3.20 9.45 9.32
N LEU A 33 -2.04 8.91 8.97
CA LEU A 33 -1.54 8.79 7.59
C LEU A 33 -1.94 7.47 6.88
N GLY A 34 -2.67 6.59 7.56
CA GLY A 34 -2.87 5.21 7.17
C GLY A 34 -3.94 5.01 6.10
N ASP A 35 -3.53 5.00 4.83
CA ASP A 35 -4.38 4.48 3.75
C ASP A 35 -4.50 2.95 3.91
N ILE A 36 -5.68 2.50 4.34
CA ILE A 36 -5.95 1.08 4.61
C ILE A 36 -6.31 0.34 3.33
N ARG A 37 -5.89 -0.92 3.22
CA ARG A 37 -6.32 -1.82 2.15
C ARG A 37 -6.25 -3.29 2.56
N PRO A 38 -6.91 -4.20 1.84
CA PRO A 38 -6.64 -5.64 1.96
C PRO A 38 -5.17 -5.96 1.65
N ALA A 39 -4.62 -6.97 2.32
CA ALA A 39 -3.33 -7.56 1.96
C ALA A 39 -3.45 -8.32 0.62
N SER A 40 -2.49 -8.08 -0.29
CA SER A 40 -2.37 -8.82 -1.54
C SER A 40 -1.87 -10.25 -1.30
N ASN A 41 -1.90 -11.07 -2.34
CA ASN A 41 -1.38 -12.44 -2.27
C ASN A 41 0.10 -12.48 -1.87
N TYR A 42 0.93 -11.60 -2.45
CA TYR A 42 2.34 -11.45 -2.06
C TYR A 42 2.53 -11.14 -0.57
N GLU A 43 1.73 -10.23 -0.02
CA GLU A 43 1.85 -9.84 1.39
C GLU A 43 1.37 -10.95 2.35
N ARG A 44 0.35 -11.71 1.94
CA ARG A 44 -0.10 -12.90 2.66
C ARG A 44 0.97 -13.99 2.66
N GLU A 45 1.67 -14.17 1.54
CA GLU A 45 2.78 -15.11 1.42
C GLU A 45 3.95 -14.70 2.33
N ILE A 46 4.32 -13.42 2.35
CA ILE A 46 5.34 -12.89 3.26
C ILE A 46 4.96 -13.18 4.71
N LEU A 47 3.74 -12.82 5.14
CA LEU A 47 3.27 -13.07 6.51
C LEU A 47 3.36 -14.56 6.88
N THR A 48 3.03 -15.44 5.94
CA THR A 48 3.10 -16.90 6.12
C THR A 48 4.55 -17.41 6.23
N LYS A 49 5.52 -16.71 5.65
CA LYS A 49 6.96 -17.04 5.78
C LYS A 49 7.55 -16.52 7.09
N ILE A 50 7.20 -15.30 7.50
CA ILE A 50 7.85 -14.62 8.65
C ILE A 50 7.18 -14.86 10.00
N ILE A 51 5.94 -15.38 10.03
CA ILE A 51 5.28 -15.78 11.28
C ILE A 51 5.59 -17.27 11.53
N PRO A 52 6.27 -17.64 12.63
CA PRO A 52 6.80 -18.99 12.81
C PRO A 52 5.73 -20.04 13.19
N TYR A 53 4.58 -19.61 13.70
CA TYR A 53 3.59 -20.52 14.30
C TYR A 53 2.55 -21.01 13.29
N LYS A 54 2.45 -22.33 13.09
CA LYS A 54 1.55 -22.98 12.11
C LYS A 54 0.08 -22.66 12.38
N GLU A 55 -0.33 -22.68 13.63
CA GLU A 55 -1.71 -22.42 14.09
C GLU A 55 -2.12 -20.99 13.75
N VAL A 56 -1.20 -20.04 13.95
CA VAL A 56 -1.39 -18.63 13.59
C VAL A 56 -1.49 -18.48 12.07
N ARG A 57 -0.59 -19.11 11.30
CA ARG A 57 -0.65 -19.07 9.83
C ARG A 57 -1.97 -19.62 9.29
N ASN A 58 -2.44 -20.74 9.83
CA ASN A 58 -3.73 -21.34 9.49
C ASN A 58 -4.92 -20.44 9.88
N TYR A 59 -4.79 -19.68 10.97
CA TYR A 59 -5.80 -18.72 11.38
C TYR A 59 -5.92 -17.55 10.40
N LEU A 60 -4.76 -17.03 9.96
CA LEU A 60 -4.64 -15.87 9.06
C LEU A 60 -5.05 -16.21 7.62
N SER A 61 -4.70 -17.39 7.11
CA SER A 61 -4.98 -17.78 5.71
C SER A 61 -6.47 -17.80 5.37
N LYS A 62 -7.33 -17.98 6.37
CA LYS A 62 -8.79 -18.09 6.22
C LYS A 62 -9.52 -16.78 6.51
N ARG A 63 -8.82 -15.65 6.59
CA ARG A 63 -9.37 -14.35 7.03
C ARG A 63 -8.95 -13.20 6.14
N LEU A 64 -9.77 -12.14 6.17
CA LEU A 64 -9.38 -10.84 5.64
C LEU A 64 -8.29 -10.24 6.52
N ILE A 65 -7.17 -9.87 5.88
CA ILE A 65 -6.08 -9.14 6.50
C ILE A 65 -6.11 -7.73 5.92
N LEU A 66 -6.13 -6.73 6.79
CA LEU A 66 -6.03 -5.33 6.40
C LEU A 66 -4.64 -4.81 6.75
N LEU A 67 -4.10 -4.01 5.86
CA LEU A 67 -2.82 -3.35 6.01
C LEU A 67 -3.04 -1.84 6.02
N SER A 68 -2.44 -1.17 7.00
CA SER A 68 -2.45 0.29 7.08
C SER A 68 -1.03 0.81 7.03
N LYS A 69 -0.77 1.73 6.10
CA LYS A 69 0.55 2.36 5.95
C LYS A 69 0.98 3.08 7.23
N GLN A 70 2.26 2.95 7.57
CA GLN A 70 2.90 3.72 8.62
C GLN A 70 4.18 4.41 8.10
N PRO A 71 4.60 5.54 8.71
CA PRO A 71 5.94 6.08 8.49
C PRO A 71 7.02 5.08 8.88
N GLY A 72 7.96 4.84 7.96
CA GLY A 72 9.08 3.93 8.15
C GLY A 72 10.27 4.26 7.26
N LEU A 73 11.33 3.47 7.42
CA LEU A 73 12.53 3.56 6.59
C LEU A 73 12.18 3.23 5.13
N ASP A 74 11.58 2.06 4.91
CA ASP A 74 11.04 1.59 3.63
C ASP A 74 9.57 1.12 3.78
N TYR A 75 9.26 -0.14 3.47
CA TYR A 75 7.94 -0.72 3.69
C TYR A 75 7.66 -0.89 5.18
N ARG A 76 6.56 -0.31 5.66
CA ARG A 76 6.09 -0.47 7.03
C ARG A 76 4.57 -0.37 7.10
N LYS A 77 3.94 -1.41 7.62
CA LYS A 77 2.48 -1.45 7.75
C LYS A 77 2.02 -2.13 9.02
N ASP A 78 0.95 -1.59 9.56
CA ASP A 78 0.17 -2.25 10.58
C ASP A 78 -0.66 -3.37 9.96
N VAL A 79 -0.65 -4.52 10.61
CA VAL A 79 -1.41 -5.70 10.19
C VAL A 79 -2.61 -5.84 11.12
N PHE A 80 -3.80 -5.76 10.55
CA PHE A 80 -5.08 -5.87 11.25
C PHE A 80 -5.81 -7.14 10.83
N VAL A 81 -6.34 -7.84 11.83
CA VAL A 81 -7.18 -9.03 11.67
C VAL A 81 -8.28 -8.96 12.71
N ASP A 82 -9.49 -9.35 12.35
CA ASP A 82 -10.65 -9.41 13.23
C ASP A 82 -10.94 -8.12 14.02
N GLY A 83 -10.65 -6.96 13.41
CA GLY A 83 -10.91 -5.66 14.01
C GLY A 83 -9.88 -5.20 15.04
N PHE A 84 -8.68 -5.79 15.06
CA PHE A 84 -7.58 -5.26 15.87
C PHE A 84 -6.20 -5.46 15.21
N LYS A 85 -5.25 -4.61 15.61
CA LYS A 85 -3.87 -4.68 15.15
C LYS A 85 -3.15 -5.85 15.80
N ILE A 86 -2.73 -6.84 15.01
CA ILE A 86 -1.97 -8.00 15.48
C ILE A 86 -0.45 -7.74 15.48
N GLY A 87 0.03 -6.81 14.67
CA GLY A 87 1.46 -6.54 14.57
C GLY A 87 1.81 -5.49 13.54
N ILE A 88 3.10 -5.40 13.26
CA ILE A 88 3.69 -4.54 12.25
C ILE A 88 4.52 -5.41 11.32
N MET A 89 4.33 -5.28 10.01
CA MET A 89 5.15 -5.89 8.98
C MET A 89 6.04 -4.83 8.35
N GLU A 90 7.34 -5.11 8.31
CA GLU A 90 8.39 -4.18 7.93
C GLU A 90 9.36 -4.85 6.95
N TYR A 91 9.88 -4.08 6.00
CA TYR A 91 11.08 -4.43 5.23
C TYR A 91 12.24 -3.59 5.78
N ILE A 92 13.17 -4.25 6.45
CA ILE A 92 14.24 -3.60 7.21
C ILE A 92 15.61 -4.00 6.66
N LYS A 93 16.63 -3.20 7.03
CA LYS A 93 18.04 -3.53 6.84
C LYS A 93 18.69 -3.60 8.21
N ASP A 94 19.17 -4.78 8.59
CA ASP A 94 19.94 -5.04 9.80
C ASP A 94 21.14 -5.95 9.43
N GLY A 95 22.11 -5.36 8.72
CA GLY A 95 23.15 -6.07 7.97
C GLY A 95 22.67 -6.52 6.59
N ILE A 96 21.52 -7.20 6.52
CA ILE A 96 20.88 -7.61 5.26
C ILE A 96 19.44 -7.10 5.17
N TRP A 97 18.97 -6.89 3.95
CA TRP A 97 17.58 -6.55 3.71
C TRP A 97 16.68 -7.77 3.92
N ARG A 98 15.67 -7.66 4.78
CA ARG A 98 14.73 -8.75 5.06
C ARG A 98 13.36 -8.26 5.52
N TRP A 99 12.37 -9.13 5.39
CA TRP A 99 11.05 -8.95 5.99
C TRP A 99 11.07 -9.29 7.48
N LYS A 100 10.41 -8.46 8.28
CA LYS A 100 10.25 -8.63 9.73
C LYS A 100 8.80 -8.41 10.11
N PHE A 101 8.26 -9.30 10.94
CA PHE A 101 6.98 -9.10 11.61
C PHE A 101 7.25 -8.91 13.10
N THR A 102 6.59 -7.94 13.73
CA THR A 102 6.62 -7.79 15.19
C THR A 102 5.20 -7.70 15.74
N PRO A 103 4.77 -8.61 16.62
CA PRO A 103 3.42 -8.57 17.17
C PRO A 103 3.19 -7.36 18.09
N THR A 104 1.92 -7.01 18.30
CA THR A 104 1.47 -6.15 19.41
C THR A 104 1.17 -7.00 20.65
N GLY A 105 0.84 -6.40 21.79
CA GLY A 105 0.37 -7.16 22.96
C GLY A 105 -0.91 -7.96 22.66
N LYS A 106 -1.85 -7.37 21.90
CA LYS A 106 -3.05 -8.09 21.42
C LYS A 106 -2.71 -9.21 20.44
N GLY A 107 -1.74 -8.98 19.55
CA GLY A 107 -1.23 -10.01 18.65
C GLY A 107 -0.57 -11.17 19.38
N ALA A 108 0.30 -10.88 20.35
CA ALA A 108 0.91 -11.88 21.21
C ALA A 108 -0.14 -12.69 21.97
N SER A 109 -1.19 -12.03 22.49
CA SER A 109 -2.33 -12.71 23.13
C SER A 109 -3.08 -13.63 22.17
N LEU A 110 -3.30 -13.21 20.92
CA LEU A 110 -3.89 -14.07 19.89
C LEU A 110 -2.99 -15.28 19.61
N PHE A 111 -1.68 -15.08 19.48
CA PHE A 111 -0.72 -16.14 19.18
C PHE A 111 -0.64 -17.15 20.33
N HIS A 112 -0.63 -16.67 21.57
CA HIS A 112 -0.69 -17.49 22.78
C HIS A 112 -1.94 -18.37 22.81
N ILE A 113 -3.13 -17.82 22.52
CA ILE A 113 -4.38 -18.60 22.53
C ILE A 113 -4.41 -19.64 21.40
N LEU A 114 -3.89 -19.31 20.22
CA LEU A 114 -3.94 -20.22 19.06
C LEU A 114 -2.91 -21.34 19.13
N GLY A 115 -1.68 -21.04 19.55
CA GLY A 115 -0.55 -21.97 19.50
C GLY A 115 -0.01 -22.40 20.86
N ARG A 116 -0.61 -21.96 21.98
CA ARG A 116 -0.05 -22.11 23.34
C ARG A 116 1.39 -21.61 23.45
N VAL A 117 1.69 -20.54 22.73
CA VAL A 117 3.03 -19.96 22.65
C VAL A 117 3.31 -19.12 23.89
N GLU A 118 4.33 -19.50 24.65
CA GLU A 118 4.91 -18.72 25.75
C GLU A 118 6.41 -19.03 25.82
N ASP A 119 7.25 -18.02 25.63
CA ASP A 119 8.70 -18.20 25.62
C ASP A 119 9.30 -18.04 27.03
N PHE A 120 8.70 -17.19 27.88
CA PHE A 120 9.10 -17.02 29.29
C PHE A 120 8.05 -16.30 30.13
N LYS A 121 8.25 -16.27 31.45
CA LYS A 121 7.41 -15.54 32.42
C LYS A 121 8.17 -14.39 33.06
N ILE A 122 7.46 -13.32 33.39
CA ILE A 122 7.96 -12.20 34.22
C ILE A 122 7.05 -12.04 35.43
N GLU A 123 7.62 -12.13 36.61
CA GLU A 123 6.98 -11.72 37.86
C GLU A 123 7.37 -10.28 38.18
N SER A 124 6.44 -9.34 37.98
CA SER A 124 6.70 -7.93 38.27
C SER A 124 5.42 -7.22 38.67
N LYS A 125 5.52 -6.36 39.69
CA LYS A 125 4.46 -5.44 40.09
C LYS A 125 4.66 -4.11 39.36
N GLY A 126 3.65 -3.63 38.64
CA GLY A 126 3.61 -2.29 38.04
C GLY A 126 3.76 -2.24 36.51
N HIS A 127 3.95 -1.03 35.97
CA HIS A 127 3.98 -0.79 34.53
C HIS A 127 5.22 -1.45 33.87
N LEU A 128 5.00 -2.35 32.91
CA LEU A 128 6.06 -3.09 32.23
C LEU A 128 6.45 -2.54 30.85
N LYS A 129 5.50 -1.93 30.13
CA LYS A 129 5.73 -1.47 28.76
C LYS A 129 6.87 -0.46 28.72
N GLY A 130 7.81 -0.68 27.80
CA GLY A 130 8.98 0.17 27.63
C GLY A 130 10.19 -0.19 28.49
N LYS A 131 10.05 -1.03 29.52
CA LYS A 131 11.16 -1.44 30.38
C LYS A 131 12.12 -2.39 29.66
N ARG A 132 13.39 -2.33 30.02
CA ARG A 132 14.40 -3.31 29.62
C ARG A 132 14.44 -4.46 30.60
N ILE A 133 14.81 -5.63 30.10
CA ILE A 133 14.94 -6.85 30.89
C ILE A 133 16.32 -7.47 30.66
N LYS A 134 16.85 -8.13 31.69
CA LYS A 134 18.15 -8.83 31.61
C LYS A 134 18.09 -10.11 30.75
N LYS A 135 16.88 -10.62 30.47
CA LYS A 135 16.67 -11.83 29.67
C LYS A 135 17.08 -11.56 28.22
N ASP A 136 18.05 -12.31 27.71
CA ASP A 136 18.29 -12.37 26.27
C ASP A 136 17.23 -13.26 25.61
N ILE A 137 16.75 -12.83 24.45
CA ILE A 137 15.74 -13.55 23.67
C ILE A 137 16.37 -14.04 22.37
N GLN A 138 15.90 -15.21 21.93
CA GLN A 138 16.24 -15.74 20.61
C GLN A 138 15.35 -15.07 19.55
N GLY A 139 15.95 -14.69 18.43
CA GLY A 139 15.25 -14.02 17.33
C GLY A 139 14.89 -12.56 17.60
N ASP A 140 13.93 -12.05 16.82
CA ASP A 140 13.53 -10.63 16.83
C ASP A 140 12.64 -10.25 18.02
N TRP A 141 11.84 -11.20 18.49
CA TRP A 141 10.84 -11.01 19.53
C TRP A 141 10.49 -12.33 20.21
N ALA A 142 9.94 -12.23 21.41
CA ALA A 142 9.46 -13.35 22.22
C ALA A 142 8.19 -12.95 22.97
N ILE A 143 7.28 -13.90 23.14
CA ILE A 143 6.03 -13.78 23.88
C ILE A 143 6.27 -14.15 25.34
N PHE A 144 5.79 -13.31 26.25
CA PHE A 144 5.87 -13.58 27.68
C PHE A 144 4.53 -13.45 28.36
N SER A 145 4.37 -14.10 29.50
CA SER A 145 3.25 -13.87 30.42
C SER A 145 3.69 -13.16 31.70
N SER A 146 2.77 -12.37 32.26
CA SER A 146 2.93 -11.73 33.57
C SER A 146 1.55 -11.63 34.22
N GLY A 147 1.29 -12.49 35.21
CA GLY A 147 -0.04 -12.67 35.76
C GLY A 147 -1.04 -13.10 34.69
N ASN A 148 -2.12 -12.32 34.51
CA ASN A 148 -3.12 -12.54 33.47
C ASN A 148 -2.83 -11.82 32.15
N CYS A 149 -1.66 -11.19 32.02
CA CYS A 149 -1.28 -10.43 30.85
C CYS A 149 -0.34 -11.22 29.93
N ILE A 150 -0.50 -11.03 28.63
CA ILE A 150 0.43 -11.51 27.61
C ILE A 150 1.09 -10.31 26.95
N GLY A 151 2.41 -10.37 26.77
CA GLY A 151 3.18 -9.31 26.16
C GLY A 151 4.19 -9.82 25.15
N VAL A 152 4.86 -8.86 24.52
CA VAL A 152 5.94 -9.09 23.56
C VAL A 152 7.19 -8.33 24.01
N ALA A 153 8.29 -9.06 24.12
CA ALA A 153 9.63 -8.51 24.23
C ALA A 153 10.29 -8.48 22.84
N VAL A 154 11.12 -7.48 22.58
CA VAL A 154 11.85 -7.32 21.32
C VAL A 154 13.33 -7.13 21.57
N LYS A 155 14.14 -7.64 20.64
CA LYS A 155 15.58 -7.45 20.65
C LYS A 155 15.91 -6.07 20.09
N THR A 156 16.80 -5.36 20.77
CA THR A 156 17.31 -4.04 20.35
C THR A 156 18.83 -4.04 20.51
N GLU A 157 19.51 -3.06 19.92
CA GLU A 157 20.97 -2.86 20.09
C GLU A 157 21.39 -2.79 21.57
N LYS A 158 20.51 -2.28 22.44
CA LYS A 158 20.80 -2.09 23.86
C LYS A 158 20.21 -3.18 24.76
N GLY A 159 19.99 -4.37 24.20
CA GLY A 159 19.41 -5.55 24.85
C GLY A 159 17.91 -5.72 24.62
N THR A 160 17.26 -6.51 25.48
CA THR A 160 15.84 -6.85 25.34
C THR A 160 14.94 -5.81 26.00
N LYS A 161 13.86 -5.44 25.31
CA LYS A 161 12.86 -4.46 25.78
C LYS A 161 11.45 -5.03 25.69
N ILE A 162 10.62 -4.76 26.69
CA ILE A 162 9.18 -5.03 26.63
C ILE A 162 8.54 -3.98 25.70
N LYS A 163 8.11 -4.41 24.51
CA LYS A 163 7.53 -3.52 23.49
C LYS A 163 6.07 -3.21 23.79
N ASP A 164 5.29 -4.21 24.17
CA ASP A 164 3.86 -4.05 24.41
C ASP A 164 3.32 -5.17 25.30
N ILE A 165 2.18 -4.91 25.96
CA ILE A 165 1.53 -5.84 26.88
C ILE A 165 0.00 -5.67 26.80
N TYR A 166 -0.74 -6.76 26.90
CA TYR A 166 -2.20 -6.77 26.90
C TYR A 166 -2.73 -7.71 27.99
N CYS A 167 -3.61 -7.19 28.83
CA CYS A 167 -4.19 -7.91 29.98
C CYS A 167 -5.67 -8.27 29.78
N GLY A 168 -6.21 -8.04 28.58
CA GLY A 168 -7.58 -8.40 28.24
C GLY A 168 -7.65 -9.80 27.61
N LYS A 169 -8.88 -10.31 27.46
CA LYS A 169 -9.12 -11.57 26.76
C LYS A 169 -9.36 -11.31 25.27
N ILE A 170 -8.58 -11.98 24.41
CA ILE A 170 -8.90 -12.06 22.98
C ILE A 170 -9.88 -13.21 22.77
N LYS A 171 -10.98 -12.95 22.06
CA LYS A 171 -11.88 -13.98 21.55
C LYS A 171 -11.65 -14.12 20.06
N THR A 172 -11.58 -15.35 19.57
CA THR A 172 -11.57 -15.59 18.13
C THR A 172 -12.92 -15.17 17.55
N ALA A 173 -12.89 -14.44 16.44
CA ALA A 173 -14.09 -13.96 15.79
C ALA A 173 -14.54 -14.92 14.69
N ARG A 174 -15.82 -14.78 14.30
CA ARG A 174 -16.37 -15.41 13.09
C ARG A 174 -15.47 -15.08 11.90
N LYS A 175 -15.18 -16.06 11.05
CA LYS A 175 -14.43 -15.84 9.81
C LYS A 175 -15.20 -14.90 8.88
N SER A 176 -14.48 -13.99 8.24
CA SER A 176 -15.02 -13.07 7.23
C SER A 176 -14.13 -13.00 6.01
N SER A 177 -14.77 -12.72 4.88
CA SER A 177 -14.16 -12.64 3.56
C SER A 177 -14.30 -11.25 2.94
N MET A 178 -13.65 -11.07 1.79
CA MET A 178 -13.85 -9.88 0.95
C MET A 178 -15.32 -9.76 0.52
N LYS A 179 -15.98 -10.87 0.18
CA LYS A 179 -17.41 -10.93 -0.17
C LYS A 179 -18.32 -10.47 0.98
N ASP A 180 -18.05 -10.91 2.20
CA ASP A 180 -18.79 -10.45 3.38
C ASP A 180 -18.60 -8.95 3.60
N THR A 181 -17.38 -8.47 3.37
CA THR A 181 -17.04 -7.05 3.51
C THR A 181 -17.78 -6.19 2.48
N ILE A 182 -17.84 -6.62 1.22
CA ILE A 182 -18.62 -5.95 0.18
C ILE A 182 -20.11 -5.94 0.55
N SER A 183 -20.64 -7.10 0.95
CA SER A 183 -22.06 -7.23 1.32
C SER A 183 -22.43 -6.32 2.49
N ALA A 184 -21.53 -6.16 3.45
CA ALA A 184 -21.72 -5.28 4.61
C ALA A 184 -21.61 -3.78 4.30
N ASN A 185 -21.08 -3.41 3.14
CA ASN A 185 -20.86 -2.03 2.72
C ASN A 185 -21.56 -1.67 1.40
N LEU A 186 -22.49 -2.50 0.91
CA LEU A 186 -23.08 -2.37 -0.41
C LEU A 186 -23.80 -1.02 -0.60
N GLY A 187 -24.54 -0.57 0.41
CA GLY A 187 -25.20 0.74 0.41
C GLY A 187 -24.20 1.89 0.34
N TYR A 188 -23.08 1.79 1.08
CA TYR A 188 -21.99 2.76 0.98
C TYR A 188 -21.35 2.77 -0.41
N LEU A 189 -21.02 1.60 -0.97
CA LEU A 189 -20.39 1.47 -2.28
C LEU A 189 -21.28 2.04 -3.40
N LYS A 190 -22.58 1.75 -3.38
CA LYS A 190 -23.56 2.34 -4.31
C LYS A 190 -23.62 3.86 -4.20
N LYS A 191 -23.61 4.38 -2.97
CA LYS A 191 -23.63 5.83 -2.71
C LYS A 191 -22.40 6.51 -3.33
N VAL A 192 -21.19 6.04 -3.01
CA VAL A 192 -19.96 6.68 -3.49
C VAL A 192 -19.77 6.51 -5.00
N GLU A 193 -20.24 5.41 -5.59
CA GLU A 193 -20.30 5.23 -7.05
C GLU A 193 -21.16 6.31 -7.71
N ASN A 194 -22.39 6.49 -7.23
CA ASN A 194 -23.32 7.47 -7.77
C ASN A 194 -22.78 8.90 -7.62
N GLU A 195 -22.24 9.25 -6.44
CA GLU A 195 -21.63 10.56 -6.20
C GLU A 195 -20.48 10.86 -7.18
N ALA A 196 -19.62 9.87 -7.42
CA ALA A 196 -18.52 10.00 -8.37
C ALA A 196 -19.01 10.16 -9.82
N ILE A 197 -19.97 9.34 -10.26
CA ILE A 197 -20.56 9.42 -11.61
C ILE A 197 -21.22 10.78 -11.84
N GLU A 198 -22.04 11.26 -10.90
CA GLU A 198 -22.73 12.54 -11.02
C GLU A 198 -21.77 13.72 -11.05
N ARG A 199 -20.66 13.64 -10.31
CA ARG A 199 -19.59 14.63 -10.37
C ARG A 199 -18.91 14.66 -11.74
N ILE A 200 -18.65 13.50 -12.34
CA ILE A 200 -18.05 13.41 -13.69
C ILE A 200 -19.00 14.00 -14.73
N LYS A 201 -20.29 13.65 -14.68
CA LYS A 201 -21.32 14.21 -15.57
C LYS A 201 -21.43 15.72 -15.46
N ARG A 202 -21.52 16.25 -14.24
CA ARG A 202 -21.63 17.70 -13.99
C ARG A 202 -20.43 18.47 -14.53
N ALA A 203 -19.24 17.89 -14.44
CA ALA A 203 -18.02 18.49 -14.95
C ALA A 203 -17.88 18.40 -16.49
N LYS A 204 -18.78 17.67 -17.16
CA LYS A 204 -18.74 17.41 -18.61
C LYS A 204 -17.37 16.91 -19.03
N ALA A 205 -16.89 15.85 -18.37
CA ALA A 205 -15.55 15.32 -18.62
C ALA A 205 -15.38 14.81 -20.06
N ASP A 206 -14.28 15.22 -20.69
CA ASP A 206 -13.92 14.84 -22.05
C ASP A 206 -13.02 13.60 -22.10
N TYR A 207 -12.17 13.45 -21.08
CA TYR A 207 -11.13 12.44 -21.00
C TYR A 207 -10.97 11.87 -19.59
N VAL A 208 -10.29 10.74 -19.50
CA VAL A 208 -9.77 10.18 -18.24
C VAL A 208 -8.26 9.98 -18.35
N ALA A 209 -7.50 10.43 -17.36
CA ALA A 209 -6.09 10.07 -17.22
C ALA A 209 -5.99 8.63 -16.71
N PHE A 210 -5.53 7.71 -17.57
CA PHE A 210 -5.41 6.30 -17.26
C PHE A 210 -3.94 5.88 -17.20
N SER A 211 -3.53 5.18 -16.15
CA SER A 211 -2.13 4.73 -15.98
C SER A 211 -1.99 3.24 -15.69
N GLY A 212 -3.07 2.46 -15.82
CA GLY A 212 -3.08 1.02 -15.51
C GLY A 212 -2.94 0.67 -14.02
N GLY A 213 -3.09 1.65 -13.11
CA GLY A 213 -3.17 1.39 -11.66
C GLY A 213 -4.61 1.40 -11.15
N LYS A 214 -4.88 0.73 -10.03
CA LYS A 214 -6.21 0.53 -9.42
C LYS A 214 -7.06 1.81 -9.29
N ASP A 215 -6.40 2.93 -8.98
CA ASP A 215 -7.09 4.20 -8.73
C ASP A 215 -7.52 4.83 -10.06
N SER A 216 -6.64 4.80 -11.07
CA SER A 216 -6.96 5.25 -12.44
C SER A 216 -7.93 4.32 -13.15
N GLU A 217 -7.86 3.01 -12.88
CA GLU A 217 -8.80 1.99 -13.36
C GLU A 217 -10.21 2.24 -12.81
N THR A 218 -10.32 2.49 -11.51
CA THR A 218 -11.60 2.86 -10.87
C THR A 218 -12.17 4.15 -11.46
N ALA A 219 -11.33 5.17 -11.60
CA ALA A 219 -11.74 6.45 -12.18
C ALA A 219 -12.22 6.29 -13.64
N LEU A 220 -11.55 5.43 -14.42
CA LEU A 220 -11.91 5.10 -15.78
C LEU A 220 -13.25 4.38 -15.88
N TYR A 221 -13.46 3.36 -15.04
CA TYR A 221 -14.74 2.66 -15.00
C TYR A 221 -15.90 3.60 -14.62
N LEU A 222 -15.71 4.46 -13.62
CA LEU A 222 -16.72 5.45 -13.21
C LEU A 222 -17.01 6.46 -14.34
N ALA A 223 -15.98 6.91 -15.05
CA ALA A 223 -16.13 7.83 -16.18
C ALA A 223 -16.82 7.17 -17.38
N TYR A 224 -16.51 5.90 -17.67
CA TYR A 224 -17.22 5.08 -18.65
C TYR A 224 -18.72 5.02 -18.32
N LYS A 225 -19.07 4.75 -17.05
CA LYS A 225 -20.46 4.76 -16.57
C LYS A 225 -21.11 6.15 -16.66
N ALA A 226 -20.32 7.22 -16.58
CA ALA A 226 -20.77 8.60 -16.77
C ALA A 226 -20.90 9.01 -18.25
N GLY A 227 -20.51 8.16 -19.20
CA GLY A 227 -20.61 8.42 -20.64
C GLY A 227 -19.32 8.93 -21.30
N VAL A 228 -18.20 8.99 -20.57
CA VAL A 228 -16.90 9.38 -21.14
C VAL A 228 -16.34 8.21 -21.97
N LYS A 229 -15.93 8.50 -23.20
CA LYS A 229 -15.50 7.46 -24.18
C LYS A 229 -14.01 7.48 -24.52
N ARG A 230 -13.24 8.38 -23.92
CA ARG A 230 -11.82 8.59 -24.24
C ARG A 230 -10.96 8.55 -22.98
N ALA A 231 -9.92 7.75 -23.01
CA ALA A 231 -8.87 7.71 -22.00
C ALA A 231 -7.55 8.19 -22.62
N ILE A 232 -6.73 8.89 -21.83
CA ILE A 232 -5.38 9.28 -22.21
C ILE A 232 -4.40 8.44 -21.40
N TYR A 233 -3.57 7.67 -22.11
CA TYR A 233 -2.50 6.87 -21.54
C TYR A 233 -1.14 7.49 -21.88
N ALA A 234 -0.45 7.98 -20.84
CA ALA A 234 0.89 8.53 -21.00
C ALA A 234 1.93 7.41 -20.89
N ASN A 235 2.30 6.84 -22.03
CA ASN A 235 3.29 5.78 -22.15
C ASN A 235 4.69 6.40 -22.17
N THR A 236 5.43 6.24 -21.07
CA THR A 236 6.78 6.78 -20.95
C THR A 236 7.83 5.89 -21.60
N GLY A 237 7.47 4.66 -22.02
CA GLY A 237 8.39 3.63 -22.47
C GLY A 237 9.17 2.98 -21.33
N LEU A 238 8.80 3.25 -20.07
CA LEU A 238 9.47 2.76 -18.86
C LEU A 238 8.52 2.00 -17.94
N GLU A 239 7.28 1.79 -18.38
CA GLU A 239 6.27 0.99 -17.72
C GLU A 239 6.66 -0.48 -17.72
N PHE A 240 6.05 -1.25 -16.81
CA PHE A 240 6.13 -2.70 -16.87
C PHE A 240 5.33 -3.22 -18.09
N PRO A 241 5.78 -4.29 -18.75
CA PRO A 241 5.03 -4.92 -19.85
C PRO A 241 3.59 -5.31 -19.47
N GLU A 242 3.37 -5.72 -18.22
CA GLU A 242 2.07 -6.04 -17.63
C GLU A 242 1.17 -4.81 -17.55
N THR A 243 1.75 -3.65 -17.24
CA THR A 243 1.01 -2.39 -17.12
C THR A 243 0.56 -1.90 -18.47
N GLU A 244 1.44 -1.97 -19.46
CA GLU A 244 1.12 -1.61 -20.84
C GLU A 244 0.02 -2.54 -21.39
N ARG A 245 0.20 -3.87 -21.27
CA ARG A 245 -0.82 -4.85 -21.67
C ARG A 245 -2.16 -4.62 -20.95
N PHE A 246 -2.12 -4.40 -19.64
CA PHE A 246 -3.33 -4.12 -18.86
C PHE A 246 -4.04 -2.85 -19.34
N ALA A 247 -3.30 -1.79 -19.66
CA ALA A 247 -3.88 -0.55 -20.13
C ALA A 247 -4.64 -0.72 -21.46
N TYR A 248 -4.03 -1.40 -22.44
CA TYR A 248 -4.71 -1.67 -23.71
C TYR A 248 -5.93 -2.58 -23.52
N ASN A 249 -5.77 -3.70 -22.81
CA ASN A 249 -6.84 -4.68 -22.62
C ASN A 249 -8.02 -4.12 -21.82
N PHE A 250 -7.78 -3.29 -20.82
CA PHE A 250 -8.85 -2.70 -20.02
C PHE A 250 -9.63 -1.64 -20.79
N ALA A 251 -8.96 -0.87 -21.66
CA ALA A 251 -9.63 0.08 -22.54
C ALA A 251 -10.50 -0.65 -23.58
N ASP A 252 -9.96 -1.72 -24.18
CA ASP A 252 -10.70 -2.58 -25.10
C ASP A 252 -11.91 -3.24 -24.43
N TYR A 253 -11.72 -3.81 -23.23
CA TYR A 253 -12.78 -4.40 -22.41
C TYR A 253 -13.97 -3.45 -22.16
N LEU A 254 -13.70 -2.15 -22.00
CA LEU A 254 -14.75 -1.13 -21.82
C LEU A 254 -15.28 -0.54 -23.13
N GLY A 255 -14.66 -0.85 -24.27
CA GLY A 255 -14.99 -0.26 -25.57
C GLY A 255 -14.78 1.26 -25.60
N ILE A 256 -13.66 1.73 -25.05
CA ILE A 256 -13.27 3.14 -25.02
C ILE A 256 -12.03 3.40 -25.87
N GLU A 257 -11.92 4.60 -26.44
CA GLU A 257 -10.75 5.02 -27.18
C GLU A 257 -9.59 5.26 -26.22
N LEU A 258 -8.47 4.54 -26.40
CA LEU A 258 -7.24 4.78 -25.67
C LEU A 258 -6.29 5.67 -26.50
N ILE A 259 -6.25 6.94 -26.16
CA ILE A 259 -5.33 7.91 -26.76
C ILE A 259 -3.98 7.76 -26.08
N GLU A 260 -3.08 7.04 -26.74
CA GLU A 260 -1.70 6.91 -26.28
C GLU A 260 -0.90 8.19 -26.59
N ILE A 261 -0.18 8.69 -25.59
CA ILE A 261 0.82 9.73 -25.78
C ILE A 261 2.19 9.21 -25.39
N ARG A 262 3.15 9.40 -26.30
CA ARG A 262 4.56 9.09 -26.08
C ARG A 262 5.39 10.38 -25.93
N PRO A 263 6.48 10.35 -25.15
CA PRO A 263 7.38 11.49 -25.06
C PRO A 263 8.06 11.77 -26.39
N LYS A 264 8.38 13.05 -26.65
CA LYS A 264 9.16 13.48 -27.83
C LYS A 264 10.67 13.29 -27.66
N VAL A 265 11.08 12.75 -26.51
CA VAL A 265 12.44 12.69 -26.02
C VAL A 265 12.70 11.27 -25.55
N ASP A 266 13.90 10.76 -25.81
CA ASP A 266 14.31 9.44 -25.34
C ASP A 266 14.80 9.51 -23.88
N PHE A 267 14.40 8.54 -23.06
CA PHE A 267 14.77 8.52 -21.66
C PHE A 267 16.28 8.35 -21.46
N TRP A 268 16.91 7.46 -22.23
CA TRP A 268 18.33 7.11 -22.08
C TRP A 268 19.22 8.28 -22.49
N GLU A 269 18.86 9.01 -23.55
CA GLU A 269 19.55 10.27 -23.88
C GLU A 269 19.37 11.35 -22.81
N MET A 270 18.18 11.47 -22.22
CA MET A 270 17.91 12.49 -21.21
C MET A 270 18.63 12.21 -19.90
N VAL A 271 18.75 10.94 -19.49
CA VAL A 271 19.45 10.58 -18.24
C VAL A 271 20.95 10.83 -18.34
N GLU A 272 21.55 10.73 -19.53
CA GLU A 272 22.93 11.19 -19.77
C GLU A 272 23.09 12.69 -19.54
N LYS A 273 22.15 13.48 -20.07
CA LYS A 273 22.22 14.96 -20.02
C LYS A 273 21.82 15.55 -18.67
N LEU A 274 20.82 14.97 -18.02
CA LEU A 274 20.21 15.52 -16.80
C LEU A 274 20.58 14.75 -15.52
N GLY A 275 21.24 13.61 -15.66
CA GLY A 275 21.54 12.68 -14.57
C GLY A 275 20.34 11.83 -14.17
N VAL A 276 20.61 10.83 -13.33
CA VAL A 276 19.61 9.89 -12.79
C VAL A 276 18.45 10.63 -12.13
N PRO A 277 17.18 10.33 -12.46
CA PRO A 277 16.04 10.92 -11.77
C PRO A 277 16.06 10.58 -10.29
N THR A 278 15.97 11.60 -9.44
CA THR A 278 15.86 11.45 -7.98
C THR A 278 14.48 11.84 -7.49
N LYS A 279 14.14 11.54 -6.23
CA LYS A 279 12.89 11.98 -5.59
C LYS A 279 12.77 13.50 -5.58
N ASP A 280 13.90 14.18 -5.46
CA ASP A 280 14.01 15.63 -5.38
C ASP A 280 14.05 16.27 -6.79
N ARG A 281 14.57 15.56 -7.79
CA ARG A 281 14.69 16.02 -9.18
C ARG A 281 13.99 15.08 -10.16
N ARG A 282 12.66 15.06 -10.12
CA ARG A 282 11.79 14.23 -10.97
C ARG A 282 11.56 14.81 -12.37
N TRP A 283 12.64 15.12 -13.08
CA TRP A 283 12.56 15.66 -14.45
C TRP A 283 11.78 14.72 -15.38
N CYS A 284 11.88 13.40 -15.17
CA CYS A 284 11.15 12.40 -15.93
C CYS A 284 9.63 12.59 -15.88
N THR A 285 9.06 13.04 -14.76
CA THR A 285 7.61 13.32 -14.67
C THR A 285 7.23 14.51 -15.56
N LYS A 286 8.05 15.57 -15.59
CA LYS A 286 7.79 16.74 -16.42
C LYS A 286 7.84 16.37 -17.90
N TYR A 287 8.99 15.88 -18.35
CA TYR A 287 9.28 15.69 -19.77
C TYR A 287 8.60 14.46 -20.35
N LEU A 288 8.56 13.34 -19.62
CA LEU A 288 8.04 12.09 -20.18
C LEU A 288 6.53 11.95 -20.04
N LYS A 289 5.93 12.59 -19.03
CA LYS A 289 4.51 12.38 -18.68
C LYS A 289 3.64 13.61 -18.87
N LEU A 290 4.04 14.76 -18.33
CA LEU A 290 3.16 15.93 -18.25
C LEU A 290 3.17 16.79 -19.52
N GLU A 291 4.29 16.88 -20.24
CA GLU A 291 4.37 17.74 -21.43
C GLU A 291 3.43 17.29 -22.56
N GLY A 292 3.31 15.98 -22.79
CA GLY A 292 2.39 15.43 -23.78
C GLY A 292 0.91 15.74 -23.50
N LEU A 293 0.54 16.02 -22.24
CA LEU A 293 -0.82 16.35 -21.84
C LEU A 293 -1.21 17.81 -22.14
N LYS A 294 -0.23 18.72 -22.30
CA LYS A 294 -0.50 20.16 -22.48
C LYS A 294 -1.22 20.50 -23.79
N LYS A 295 -1.20 19.61 -24.78
CA LYS A 295 -1.87 19.79 -26.09
C LYS A 295 -3.39 19.63 -26.01
N PHE A 296 -3.90 18.96 -24.98
CA PHE A 296 -5.33 18.73 -24.80
C PHE A 296 -6.00 19.92 -24.10
N LYS A 297 -7.29 20.09 -24.37
CA LYS A 297 -8.17 21.11 -23.78
C LYS A 297 -9.44 20.43 -23.28
N GLY A 298 -10.14 21.06 -22.33
CA GLY A 298 -11.38 20.53 -21.76
C GLY A 298 -11.18 19.98 -20.35
N THR A 299 -12.04 19.05 -19.94
CA THR A 299 -12.05 18.46 -18.59
C THR A 299 -11.51 17.03 -18.61
N ILE A 300 -10.57 16.73 -17.72
CA ILE A 300 -10.01 15.39 -17.53
C ILE A 300 -10.28 14.87 -16.11
N VAL A 301 -10.67 13.60 -16.03
CA VAL A 301 -10.79 12.85 -14.78
C VAL A 301 -9.45 12.28 -14.38
N ASP A 302 -9.04 12.46 -13.12
CA ASP A 302 -7.83 11.85 -12.55
C ASP A 302 -8.17 11.05 -11.28
N GLY A 303 -7.57 9.86 -11.16
CA GLY A 303 -7.82 8.94 -10.04
C GLY A 303 -7.09 9.25 -8.74
N SER A 304 -6.45 10.41 -8.59
CA SER A 304 -5.71 10.76 -7.37
C SER A 304 -6.60 10.81 -6.13
N ARG A 305 -6.09 10.28 -5.01
CA ARG A 305 -6.72 10.27 -3.69
C ARG A 305 -5.87 11.03 -2.67
N LYS A 306 -6.53 11.58 -1.64
CA LYS A 306 -5.85 12.32 -0.56
C LYS A 306 -4.83 11.48 0.20
N TYR A 307 -5.16 10.22 0.44
CA TYR A 307 -4.43 9.37 1.39
C TYR A 307 -3.22 8.63 0.80
N GLU A 308 -2.88 8.85 -0.48
CA GLU A 308 -1.70 8.24 -1.09
C GLU A 308 -0.37 8.85 -0.61
N SER A 309 -0.38 10.15 -0.28
CA SER A 309 0.80 10.87 0.22
C SER A 309 0.41 12.16 0.95
N LEU A 310 1.31 12.64 1.81
CA LEU A 310 1.13 13.91 2.54
C LEU A 310 0.80 15.07 1.60
N GLY A 311 1.50 15.17 0.47
CA GLY A 311 1.26 16.23 -0.52
C GLY A 311 -0.09 16.14 -1.23
N ARG A 312 -0.73 14.96 -1.28
CA ARG A 312 -2.07 14.81 -1.86
C ARG A 312 -3.19 15.11 -0.87
N MET A 313 -2.94 15.10 0.44
CA MET A 313 -3.95 15.42 1.45
C MET A 313 -4.52 16.84 1.30
N LEU A 314 -3.68 17.78 0.86
CA LEU A 314 -4.04 19.18 0.63
C LEU A 314 -4.58 19.44 -0.79
N ARG A 315 -4.77 18.40 -1.61
CA ARG A 315 -5.21 18.55 -2.99
C ARG A 315 -6.64 19.12 -3.02
N PRO A 316 -6.89 20.20 -3.79
CA PRO A 316 -8.23 20.71 -3.99
C PRO A 316 -9.08 19.72 -4.81
N GLN A 317 -10.39 19.91 -4.77
CA GLN A 317 -11.34 19.08 -5.52
C GLN A 317 -11.17 19.22 -7.06
N GLU A 318 -10.59 20.33 -7.52
CA GLU A 318 -10.28 20.56 -8.92
C GLU A 318 -8.93 21.27 -9.05
N SER A 319 -8.23 21.08 -10.17
CA SER A 319 -6.99 21.80 -10.46
C SER A 319 -6.84 22.06 -11.97
N LYS A 320 -5.73 22.66 -12.38
CA LYS A 320 -5.38 22.85 -13.80
C LYS A 320 -4.08 22.14 -14.16
N LEU A 321 -4.03 21.59 -15.37
CA LEU A 321 -2.82 21.06 -15.99
C LEU A 321 -2.73 21.59 -17.43
N GLY A 322 -1.95 22.65 -17.64
CA GLY A 322 -1.99 23.36 -18.92
C GLY A 322 -3.40 23.89 -19.20
N ASN A 323 -3.97 23.50 -20.35
CA ASN A 323 -5.32 23.87 -20.76
C ASN A 323 -6.42 22.90 -20.28
N LEU A 324 -6.06 21.87 -19.52
CA LEU A 324 -7.01 20.92 -18.95
C LEU A 324 -7.49 21.38 -17.57
N LYS A 325 -8.79 21.34 -17.36
CA LYS A 325 -9.41 21.30 -16.03
C LYS A 325 -9.34 19.86 -15.52
N VAL A 326 -8.75 19.62 -14.36
CA VAL A 326 -8.62 18.29 -13.76
C VAL A 326 -9.62 18.15 -12.60
N ILE A 327 -10.40 17.06 -12.60
CA ILE A 327 -11.31 16.71 -11.50
C ILE A 327 -10.94 15.36 -10.87
N TYR A 328 -11.20 15.21 -9.58
CA TYR A 328 -10.81 14.03 -8.79
C TYR A 328 -12.05 13.36 -8.15
N PRO A 329 -12.80 12.54 -8.88
CA PRO A 329 -14.09 12.00 -8.40
C PRO A 329 -13.93 11.03 -7.21
N ILE A 330 -12.78 10.40 -7.07
CA ILE A 330 -12.47 9.47 -5.97
C ILE A 330 -11.52 10.07 -4.92
N LEU A 331 -11.38 11.41 -4.87
CA LEU A 331 -10.37 12.08 -4.05
C LEU A 331 -10.41 11.66 -2.55
N ASP A 332 -11.62 11.46 -2.03
CA ASP A 332 -11.88 11.12 -0.63
C ASP A 332 -11.98 9.61 -0.37
N TRP A 333 -11.80 8.77 -1.40
CA TRP A 333 -11.83 7.31 -1.26
C TRP A 333 -10.55 6.81 -0.58
N LEU A 334 -10.70 5.77 0.25
CA LEU A 334 -9.58 4.99 0.77
C LEU A 334 -9.15 3.93 -0.24
N ALA A 335 -7.95 3.38 -0.10
CA ALA A 335 -7.54 2.23 -0.91
C ALA A 335 -8.48 1.03 -0.67
N LEU A 336 -9.03 0.88 0.53
CA LEU A 336 -10.07 -0.11 0.82
C LEU A 336 -11.34 0.13 0.00
N ASP A 337 -11.78 1.39 -0.18
CA ASP A 337 -12.96 1.71 -1.00
C ASP A 337 -12.73 1.30 -2.45
N VAL A 338 -11.55 1.62 -2.98
CA VAL A 338 -11.11 1.22 -4.33
C VAL A 338 -11.12 -0.30 -4.49
N TRP A 339 -10.44 -1.04 -3.59
CA TRP A 339 -10.37 -2.50 -3.69
C TRP A 339 -11.72 -3.19 -3.52
N LEU A 340 -12.57 -2.70 -2.61
CA LEU A 340 -13.94 -3.22 -2.47
C LEU A 340 -14.78 -2.95 -3.71
N PHE A 341 -14.62 -1.78 -4.33
CA PHE A 341 -15.32 -1.42 -5.55
C PHE A 341 -14.91 -2.28 -6.74
N LEU A 342 -13.60 -2.45 -6.99
CA LEU A 342 -13.10 -3.29 -8.07
C LEU A 342 -13.60 -4.73 -7.94
N GLU A 343 -13.50 -5.32 -6.74
CA GLU A 343 -14.00 -6.67 -6.47
C GLU A 343 -15.53 -6.76 -6.58
N TRP A 344 -16.27 -5.76 -6.09
CA TRP A 344 -17.73 -5.72 -6.20
C TRP A 344 -18.18 -5.71 -7.67
N LYS A 345 -17.49 -4.95 -8.52
CA LYS A 345 -17.74 -4.88 -9.96
C LYS A 345 -17.11 -6.03 -10.75
N LYS A 346 -16.33 -6.90 -10.08
CA LYS A 346 -15.56 -8.00 -10.69
C LYS A 346 -14.66 -7.51 -11.82
N LEU A 347 -14.01 -6.37 -11.63
CA LEU A 347 -13.09 -5.80 -12.61
C LEU A 347 -11.73 -6.48 -12.51
N PRO A 348 -11.04 -6.73 -13.65
CA PRO A 348 -9.67 -7.20 -13.61
C PRO A 348 -8.78 -6.07 -13.12
N HIS A 349 -7.82 -6.37 -12.23
CA HIS A 349 -6.80 -5.42 -11.81
C HIS A 349 -5.43 -5.80 -12.38
N ASN A 350 -4.52 -4.82 -12.43
CA ASN A 350 -3.17 -5.04 -12.93
C ASN A 350 -2.41 -6.07 -12.07
N PRO A 351 -1.85 -7.14 -12.67
CA PRO A 351 -1.27 -8.27 -11.94
C PRO A 351 -0.06 -7.91 -11.07
N LEU A 352 0.58 -6.76 -11.30
CA LEU A 352 1.70 -6.30 -10.47
C LEU A 352 1.32 -6.13 -8.98
N TYR A 353 0.04 -5.86 -8.68
CA TYR A 353 -0.43 -5.82 -7.29
C TYR A 353 -0.27 -7.18 -6.57
N ASP A 354 -0.51 -8.28 -7.30
CA ASP A 354 -0.32 -9.64 -6.80
C ASP A 354 1.15 -10.05 -6.77
N MET A 355 2.00 -9.41 -7.59
CA MET A 355 3.44 -9.64 -7.61
C MET A 355 4.20 -8.86 -6.52
N GLY A 356 3.53 -7.95 -5.80
CA GLY A 356 4.10 -7.23 -4.66
C GLY A 356 4.38 -5.74 -4.87
N TYR A 357 3.86 -5.15 -5.95
CA TYR A 357 3.97 -3.72 -6.22
C TYR A 357 2.76 -2.95 -5.68
N GLU A 358 2.99 -1.92 -4.87
CA GLU A 358 1.92 -1.12 -4.27
C GLU A 358 1.52 0.08 -5.12
N ARG A 359 2.48 0.58 -5.88
CA ARG A 359 2.29 1.68 -6.81
C ARG A 359 2.78 1.26 -8.18
N ILE A 360 1.85 1.27 -9.11
CA ILE A 360 2.13 0.96 -10.52
C ILE A 360 2.59 2.24 -11.21
N GLY A 361 3.71 2.12 -11.92
CA GLY A 361 4.40 3.20 -12.62
C GLY A 361 5.62 2.62 -13.32
N CYS A 362 6.64 3.45 -13.54
CA CYS A 362 7.86 3.01 -14.20
C CYS A 362 8.67 2.01 -13.33
N PHE A 363 9.29 1.00 -13.93
CA PHE A 363 10.02 -0.07 -13.20
C PHE A 363 11.25 0.44 -12.43
N MET A 364 11.78 1.60 -12.82
CA MET A 364 12.96 2.26 -12.25
C MET A 364 12.62 3.57 -11.52
N CYS A 365 11.37 3.74 -11.08
CA CYS A 365 10.94 4.99 -10.46
C CYS A 365 11.71 5.27 -9.15
N PRO A 366 12.32 6.45 -8.96
CA PRO A 366 12.97 6.78 -7.70
C PRO A 366 11.98 6.87 -6.54
N SER A 367 10.67 6.95 -6.79
CA SER A 367 9.64 6.94 -5.74
C SER A 367 9.21 5.53 -5.30
N MET A 368 9.71 4.48 -5.95
CA MET A 368 9.50 3.07 -5.57
C MET A 368 10.16 2.78 -4.21
N LEU A 369 9.61 1.81 -3.47
CA LEU A 369 10.22 1.28 -2.26
C LEU A 369 11.44 0.40 -2.58
N ASN A 370 12.38 0.26 -1.65
CA ASN A 370 13.48 -0.70 -1.77
C ASN A 370 12.98 -2.14 -1.78
N SER A 371 11.95 -2.46 -0.99
CA SER A 371 11.25 -3.75 -1.07
C SER A 371 10.75 -4.08 -2.48
N GLU A 372 10.16 -3.11 -3.19
CA GLU A 372 9.69 -3.26 -4.56
C GLU A 372 10.87 -3.37 -5.56
N PHE A 373 11.93 -2.58 -5.37
CA PHE A 373 13.13 -2.65 -6.20
C PHE A 373 13.88 -3.99 -6.06
N HIS A 374 14.01 -4.50 -4.84
CA HIS A 374 14.58 -5.84 -4.61
C HIS A 374 13.68 -6.94 -5.17
N ASN A 375 12.36 -6.76 -5.09
CA ASN A 375 11.42 -7.69 -5.69
C ASN A 375 11.49 -7.70 -7.24
N LEU A 376 11.99 -6.63 -7.87
CA LEU A 376 12.25 -6.58 -9.30
C LEU A 376 13.24 -7.66 -9.73
N LYS A 377 14.29 -7.93 -8.94
CA LYS A 377 15.27 -9.00 -9.23
C LYS A 377 14.60 -10.37 -9.38
N ARG A 378 13.51 -10.61 -8.65
CA ARG A 378 12.75 -11.88 -8.68
C ARG A 378 11.71 -11.90 -9.79
N THR A 379 11.00 -10.79 -10.00
CA THR A 379 9.83 -10.73 -10.88
C THR A 379 10.16 -10.34 -12.32
N HIS A 380 11.17 -9.49 -12.50
CA HIS A 380 11.61 -8.95 -13.80
C HIS A 380 13.14 -8.80 -13.80
N PRO A 381 13.90 -9.91 -13.77
CA PRO A 381 15.36 -9.88 -13.66
C PRO A 381 16.01 -9.04 -14.78
N GLU A 382 15.49 -9.10 -16.00
CA GLU A 382 16.02 -8.30 -17.12
C GLU A 382 15.88 -6.79 -16.90
N LEU A 383 14.73 -6.32 -16.39
CA LEU A 383 14.52 -4.91 -16.06
C LEU A 383 15.40 -4.47 -14.89
N PHE A 384 15.60 -5.37 -13.91
CA PHE A 384 16.53 -5.13 -12.80
C PHE A 384 17.96 -4.99 -13.32
N GLU A 385 18.46 -5.94 -14.10
CA GLU A 385 19.83 -5.92 -14.62
C GLU A 385 20.07 -4.73 -15.55
N LYS A 386 19.09 -4.35 -16.38
CA LYS A 386 19.19 -3.16 -17.23
C LYS A 386 19.43 -1.89 -16.40
N TRP A 387 18.62 -1.68 -15.36
CA TRP A 387 18.76 -0.48 -14.53
C TRP A 387 19.96 -0.54 -13.59
N TYR A 388 20.22 -1.71 -13.01
CA TYR A 388 21.37 -1.95 -12.15
C TYR A 388 22.67 -1.72 -12.91
N GLY A 389 22.82 -2.32 -14.10
CA GLY A 389 23.98 -2.15 -14.98
C GLY A 389 24.21 -0.68 -15.34
N PHE A 390 23.16 0.03 -15.76
CA PHE A 390 23.24 1.46 -16.03
C PHE A 390 23.73 2.26 -14.81
N LEU A 391 23.22 1.98 -13.60
CA LEU A 391 23.70 2.65 -12.39
C LEU A 391 25.17 2.32 -12.07
N ARG A 392 25.61 1.08 -12.32
CA ARG A 392 27.02 0.69 -12.16
C ARG A 392 27.92 1.47 -13.12
N GLU A 393 27.51 1.63 -14.38
CA GLU A 393 28.22 2.45 -15.37
C GLU A 393 28.29 3.93 -14.97
N LYS A 394 27.28 4.45 -14.28
CA LYS A 394 27.29 5.79 -13.67
C LYS A 394 28.11 5.91 -12.39
N GLY A 395 28.79 4.85 -11.98
CA GLY A 395 29.72 4.85 -10.84
C GLY A 395 29.08 4.56 -9.48
N TYR A 396 27.80 4.20 -9.41
CA TYR A 396 27.17 3.84 -8.14
C TYR A 396 27.69 2.48 -7.65
N SER A 397 28.06 2.41 -6.37
CA SER A 397 28.44 1.15 -5.72
C SER A 397 27.26 0.18 -5.60
N HIS A 398 27.54 -1.12 -5.46
CA HIS A 398 26.48 -2.12 -5.20
C HIS A 398 25.62 -1.72 -3.99
N SER A 399 26.28 -1.28 -2.91
CA SER A 399 25.61 -0.84 -1.68
C SER A 399 24.68 0.34 -1.94
N GLU A 400 25.13 1.36 -2.68
CA GLU A 400 24.30 2.52 -2.99
C GLU A 400 23.06 2.16 -3.83
N ILE A 401 23.22 1.22 -4.78
CA ILE A 401 22.11 0.75 -5.63
C ILE A 401 21.06 0.00 -4.80
N MET A 402 21.50 -0.97 -3.99
CA MET A 402 20.62 -1.82 -3.20
C MET A 402 19.99 -1.07 -2.02
N ASP A 403 20.72 -0.16 -1.39
CA ASP A 403 20.15 0.71 -0.35
C ASP A 403 19.29 1.84 -0.94
N GLY A 404 19.33 2.03 -2.26
CA GLY A 404 18.54 3.01 -2.97
C GLY A 404 19.00 4.45 -2.77
N THR A 405 20.21 4.69 -2.25
CA THR A 405 20.72 6.04 -1.92
C THR A 405 20.81 6.95 -3.15
N TRP A 406 21.01 6.36 -4.34
CA TRP A 406 20.96 7.06 -5.64
C TRP A 406 19.67 7.84 -5.90
N ARG A 407 18.57 7.53 -5.19
CA ARG A 407 17.26 8.18 -5.38
C ARG A 407 17.19 9.58 -4.77
N TRP A 408 18.28 10.11 -4.21
CA TRP A 408 18.33 11.42 -3.56
C TRP A 408 19.58 12.19 -3.97
N ASN A 409 19.43 13.49 -4.15
CA ASN A 409 20.61 14.38 -4.30
C ASN A 409 21.28 14.60 -2.94
N THR A 410 20.47 14.68 -1.88
CA THR A 410 20.93 14.81 -0.50
C THR A 410 20.18 13.82 0.37
N LEU A 411 20.91 12.91 1.02
CA LEU A 411 20.28 11.84 1.79
C LEU A 411 19.51 12.43 2.99
N PRO A 412 18.20 12.14 3.12
CA PRO A 412 17.47 12.48 4.33
C PRO A 412 17.99 11.64 5.49
N ARG A 413 17.80 12.10 6.73
CA ARG A 413 18.28 11.43 7.96
C ARG A 413 18.01 9.92 7.95
N LYS A 414 16.80 9.51 7.58
CA LYS A 414 16.40 8.10 7.52
C LYS A 414 17.25 7.26 6.56
N MET A 415 17.69 7.82 5.43
CA MET A 415 18.51 7.08 4.48
C MET A 415 19.96 7.01 4.94
N LYS A 416 20.44 8.04 5.66
CA LYS A 416 21.74 7.99 6.34
C LYS A 416 21.79 6.91 7.44
N GLU A 417 20.65 6.63 8.07
CA GLU A 417 20.52 5.54 9.05
C GLU A 417 20.57 4.18 8.34
N ILE A 418 19.83 4.00 7.24
CA ILE A 418 19.86 2.76 6.43
C ILE A 418 21.26 2.47 5.86
N SER A 419 21.97 3.47 5.35
CA SER A 419 23.30 3.26 4.77
C SER A 419 24.37 2.85 5.79
N LYS A 420 24.10 3.03 7.10
CA LYS A 420 24.98 2.66 8.20
C LYS A 420 24.59 1.35 8.90
N SER A 421 23.37 0.87 8.63
CA SER A 421 22.80 -0.37 9.15
C SER A 421 23.10 -1.53 8.21
#